data_AF-D8QYM1-F1
#
_entry.id   AF-D8QYM1-F1
#
_cell.length_a   1.000
_cell.length_b   1.000
_cell.length_c   1.000
_cell.angle_alpha   90.00
_cell.angle_beta   90.00
_cell.angle_gamma   90.00
#
_symmetry.space_group_name_H-M   'P 1'
#
loop_
_entity.id
_entity.type
_entity.pdbx_description
1 polymer ?
#
loop_
_entity_poly.entity_id
_entity_poly.type
_entity_poly.pdbx_seq_one_letter_code
_entity_poly.pdbx_strand_id
1 'polypeptide(L)'
;DEPNANITQYFEPAFEFIEEAKRAKARVLVHCGAGASRSVTLCAYYLMRVNHWGVDETIKFLKEQRKEVDPNPGFIKQLREVER
;
A
#
# COMPACT_ATOMS: atom_id res chain seq x y z
N ASP A 1 0.14 12.81 8.29
CA ASP A 1 0.36 12.02 7.06
C ASP A 1 1.71 12.49 6.57
N GLU A 2 2.73 12.17 7.37
CA GLU A 2 3.99 12.91 7.35
C GLU A 2 4.99 12.17 6.46
N PRO A 3 5.66 12.84 5.52
CA PRO A 3 6.63 12.19 4.64
C PRO A 3 7.75 11.45 5.37
N ASN A 4 8.13 11.93 6.56
CA ASN A 4 9.20 11.35 7.37
C ASN A 4 8.71 10.26 8.33
N ALA A 5 7.40 10.00 8.41
CA ALA A 5 6.90 8.89 9.22
C ALA A 5 7.37 7.56 8.63
N ASN A 6 7.92 6.69 9.47
CA ASN A 6 8.29 5.35 9.06
C ASN A 6 7.01 4.50 8.89
N ILE A 7 6.57 4.30 7.65
CA ILE A 7 5.44 3.43 7.33
C ILE A 7 5.88 2.00 7.00
N THR A 8 7.17 1.80 6.66
CA THR A 8 7.70 0.47 6.33
C THR A 8 7.60 -0.51 7.50
N GLN A 9 7.63 -0.02 8.74
CA GLN A 9 7.41 -0.85 9.94
C GLN A 9 6.05 -1.58 9.95
N TYR A 10 5.08 -1.13 9.14
CA TYR A 10 3.75 -1.73 9.05
C TYR A 10 3.54 -2.58 7.79
N PHE A 11 4.54 -2.70 6.91
CA PHE A 11 4.41 -3.40 5.64
C PHE A 11 4.14 -4.91 5.81
N GLU A 12 5.03 -5.64 6.49
CA GLU A 12 4.84 -7.08 6.73
C GLU A 12 3.61 -7.36 7.63
N PRO A 13 3.39 -6.66 8.76
CA PRO A 13 2.18 -6.88 9.56
C PRO A 13 0.88 -6.67 8.77
N ALA A 14 0.82 -5.66 7.90
CA ALA A 14 -0.36 -5.43 7.07
C ALA A 14 -0.51 -6.50 5.98
N PHE A 15 0.60 -6.92 5.36
CA PHE A 15 0.60 -7.99 4.37
C PHE A 15 0.08 -9.31 4.96
N GLU A 16 0.62 -9.72 6.12
CA GLU A 16 0.20 -10.94 6.82
C GLU A 16 -1.27 -10.89 7.21
N PHE A 17 -1.75 -9.76 7.73
CA PHE A 17 -3.15 -9.55 8.08
C PHE A 17 -4.09 -9.73 6.87
N ILE A 18 -3.73 -9.15 5.71
CA ILE A 18 -4.52 -9.27 4.48
C ILE A 18 -4.51 -10.72 3.97
N GLU A 19 -3.34 -11.37 3.96
CA GLU A 19 -3.20 -12.76 3.51
C GLU A 19 -3.96 -13.74 4.43
N GLU A 20 -3.97 -13.52 5.75
CA GLU A 20 -4.75 -14.32 6.69
C GLU A 20 -6.25 -14.20 6.43
N ALA A 21 -6.76 -12.98 6.30
CA ALA A 21 -8.16 -12.76 5.96
C ALA A 21 -8.55 -13.39 4.63
N LYS A 22 -7.67 -13.31 3.62
CA LYS A 22 -7.85 -13.96 2.31
C LYS A 22 -7.91 -15.48 2.44
N ARG A 23 -7.02 -16.12 3.22
CA ARG A 23 -7.07 -17.57 3.51
C ARG A 23 -8.38 -17.98 4.19
N ALA A 24 -8.89 -17.12 5.09
CA ALA A 24 -10.17 -17.30 5.75
C ALA A 24 -11.40 -16.98 4.87
N LYS A 25 -11.20 -16.60 3.59
CA LYS A 25 -12.26 -16.13 2.66
C LYS A 25 -13.06 -14.93 3.21
N ALA A 26 -12.42 -14.11 4.05
CA ALA A 26 -12.97 -12.88 4.59
C ALA A 26 -12.60 -11.67 3.69
N ARG A 27 -13.20 -10.51 4.00
CA ARG A 27 -12.91 -9.24 3.29
C ARG A 27 -12.23 -8.28 4.25
N VAL A 28 -11.23 -7.54 3.75
CA VAL A 28 -10.50 -6.52 4.51
C VAL A 28 -10.82 -5.14 3.95
N LEU A 29 -11.10 -4.19 4.85
CA LEU A 29 -11.12 -2.77 4.54
C LEU A 29 -9.86 -2.12 5.10
N VAL A 30 -8.98 -1.64 4.21
CA VAL A 30 -7.83 -0.82 4.59
C VAL A 30 -8.21 0.65 4.41
N HIS A 31 -8.20 1.44 5.48
CA HIS A 31 -8.60 2.85 5.44
C HIS A 31 -7.61 3.76 6.19
N CYS A 32 -7.65 5.06 5.86
CA CYS A 32 -7.00 6.12 6.61
C CYS A 32 -7.88 7.37 6.55
N GLY A 33 -7.46 8.47 7.17
CA GLY A 33 -8.30 9.69 7.29
C GLY A 33 -8.90 10.19 5.96
N ALA A 34 -8.08 10.36 4.92
CA ALA A 34 -8.54 10.80 3.59
C ALA A 34 -8.69 9.65 2.58
N GLY A 35 -8.22 8.45 2.93
CA GLY A 35 -8.13 7.32 1.98
C GLY A 35 -7.21 7.57 0.78
N ALA A 36 -6.30 8.55 0.85
CA ALA A 36 -5.45 8.97 -0.29
C ALA A 36 -4.00 8.52 -0.18
N SER A 37 -3.41 8.55 1.03
CA SER A 37 -1.99 8.26 1.24
C SER A 37 -1.72 6.99 2.06
N ARG A 38 -1.73 7.04 3.40
CA ARG A 38 -1.37 5.89 4.27
C ARG A 38 -1.99 4.54 3.88
N SER A 39 -3.32 4.49 3.73
CA SER A 39 -4.00 3.25 3.36
C SER A 39 -3.62 2.76 1.97
N VAL A 40 -3.46 3.71 1.03
CA VAL A 40 -3.04 3.43 -0.34
C VAL A 40 -1.62 2.87 -0.35
N THR A 41 -0.70 3.40 0.46
CA THR A 41 0.67 2.88 0.58
C THR A 41 0.70 1.43 1.05
N LEU A 42 -0.11 1.05 2.05
CA LEU A 42 -0.19 -0.34 2.50
C LEU A 42 -0.82 -1.26 1.44
N CYS A 43 -1.86 -0.80 0.75
CA CYS A 43 -2.43 -1.53 -0.38
C CYS A 43 -1.43 -1.69 -1.53
N ALA A 44 -0.66 -0.65 -1.84
CA ALA A 44 0.37 -0.68 -2.87
C ALA A 44 1.44 -1.70 -2.53
N TYR A 45 1.96 -1.67 -1.30
CA TYR A 45 2.93 -2.68 -0.85
C TYR A 45 2.40 -4.11 -1.01
N TYR A 46 1.16 -4.36 -0.59
CA TYR A 46 0.53 -5.68 -0.77
C TYR A 46 0.46 -6.08 -2.24
N LEU A 47 0.00 -5.20 -3.12
CA LEU A 47 -0.12 -5.47 -4.56
C LEU A 47 1.25 -5.70 -5.24
N MET A 48 2.26 -4.89 -4.91
CA MET A 48 3.63 -5.09 -5.38
C MET A 48 4.12 -6.50 -5.03
N ARG A 49 3.90 -6.94 -3.78
CA ARG A 49 4.33 -8.27 -3.30
C ARG A 49 3.62 -9.43 -3.98
N VAL A 50 2.30 -9.36 -4.16
CA VAL A 50 1.53 -10.49 -4.73
C VAL A 50 1.59 -10.57 -6.25
N ASN A 51 1.82 -9.44 -6.94
CA ASN A 51 1.85 -9.37 -8.40
C ASN A 51 3.26 -9.23 -8.98
N HIS A 52 4.28 -9.06 -8.13
CA HIS A 52 5.64 -8.72 -8.54
C HIS A 52 5.72 -7.44 -9.39
N TRP A 53 4.90 -6.46 -9.05
CA TRP A 53 4.85 -5.17 -9.74
C TRP A 53 5.78 -4.15 -9.12
N GLY A 54 6.27 -3.24 -9.96
CA GLY A 54 6.97 -2.05 -9.50
C GLY A 54 6.04 -1.01 -8.88
N VAL A 55 6.62 -0.02 -8.21
CA VAL A 55 5.89 1.07 -7.54
C VAL A 55 5.08 1.87 -8.55
N ASP A 56 5.70 2.27 -9.67
CA ASP A 56 5.04 3.14 -10.65
C ASP A 56 3.86 2.43 -11.33
N GLU A 57 4.00 1.14 -11.68
CA GLU A 57 2.91 0.31 -12.20
C GLU A 57 1.79 0.16 -11.17
N THR A 58 2.13 -0.14 -9.92
CA THR A 58 1.16 -0.34 -8.84
C THR A 58 0.37 0.93 -8.56
N ILE A 59 1.03 2.09 -8.48
CA ILE A 59 0.36 3.37 -8.23
C ILE A 59 -0.52 3.76 -9.42
N LYS A 60 -0.08 3.51 -10.65
CA LYS A 60 -0.90 3.73 -11.85
C LYS A 60 -2.18 2.87 -11.78
N PHE A 61 -2.05 1.57 -11.51
CA PHE A 61 -3.19 0.67 -11.37
C PHE A 61 -4.17 1.15 -10.28
N LEU A 62 -3.66 1.54 -9.10
CA LEU A 62 -4.48 2.06 -8.02
C LEU A 62 -5.22 3.36 -8.42
N LYS A 63 -4.56 4.26 -9.16
CA LYS A 63 -5.17 5.50 -9.68
C LYS A 63 -6.29 5.25 -10.69
N GLU A 64 -6.20 4.18 -11.47
CA GLU A 64 -7.27 3.76 -12.39
C GLU A 64 -8.52 3.30 -11.61
N GLN A 65 -8.36 2.76 -10.39
CA GLN A 65 -9.46 2.33 -9.53
C GLN A 65 -10.02 3.47 -8.65
N ARG A 66 -9.16 4.36 -8.16
CA ARG A 66 -9.53 5.54 -7.35
C ARG A 66 -8.69 6.74 -7.70
N LYS A 67 -9.34 7.83 -8.12
CA LYS A 67 -8.69 9.08 -8.51
C LYS A 67 -8.01 9.81 -7.35
N GLU A 68 -8.45 9.56 -6.11
CA GLU A 68 -7.89 10.20 -4.91
C GLU A 68 -6.59 9.54 -4.41
N VAL A 69 -6.09 8.51 -5.10
CA VAL A 69 -4.81 7.86 -4.81
C VAL A 69 -3.69 8.87 -4.99
N ASP A 70 -3.10 9.30 -3.88
CA ASP A 70 -2.00 10.26 -3.86
C ASP A 70 -1.12 10.06 -2.61
N PRO A 71 -0.29 8.99 -2.58
CA PRO A 71 0.67 8.83 -1.50
C PRO A 71 1.66 9.98 -1.45
N ASN A 72 1.96 10.48 -0.25
CA ASN A 72 2.98 11.51 -0.11
C ASN A 72 4.36 11.01 -0.64
N PRO A 73 5.25 11.91 -1.08
CA PRO A 73 6.52 11.54 -1.67
C PRO A 73 7.44 10.69 -0.77
N GLY A 74 7.36 10.88 0.55
CA GLY A 74 8.13 10.10 1.50
C GLY A 74 7.70 8.64 1.55
N PHE A 75 6.41 8.36 1.43
CA PHE A 75 5.89 7.00 1.32
C PHE A 75 6.19 6.37 -0.04
N ILE A 76 6.17 7.13 -1.13
CA ILE A 76 6.64 6.63 -2.44
C ILE A 76 8.12 6.24 -2.37
N LYS A 77 8.97 7.05 -1.73
CA LYS A 77 10.39 6.71 -1.50
C LYS A 77 10.53 5.41 -0.70
N GLN A 78 9.78 5.28 0.40
CA GLN A 78 9.79 4.08 1.24
C GLN A 78 9.29 2.83 0.51
N LEU A 79 8.33 2.94 -0.42
CA LEU A 79 7.93 1.83 -1.30
C LEU A 79 9.05 1.44 -2.26
N ARG A 80 9.76 2.41 -2.86
CA ARG A 80 10.91 2.13 -3.75
C ARG A 80 12.08 1.49 -3.02
N GLU A 81 12.28 1.80 -1.74
CA GLU A 81 13.33 1.18 -0.92
C GLU A 81 13.10 -0.33 -0.69
N VAL A 82 11.85 -0.79 -0.80
CA VAL A 82 11.47 -2.21 -0.66
C VAL A 82 11.10 -2.87 -1.99
N GLU A 83 11.12 -2.12 -3.09
CA GLU A 83 10.99 -2.60 -4.46
C GLU A 83 12.27 -3.39 -4.78
N ARG A 84 12.13 -4.71 -4.91
CA ARG A 84 13.22 -5.64 -5.24
C ARG A 84 12.91 -6.36 -6.54
#